data_AF-A0A0C4ENG7-F1
#
_entry.id   AF-A0A0C4ENG7-F1
#
_cell.length_a   1.000
_cell.length_b   1.000
_cell.length_c   1.000
_cell.angle_alpha   90.00
_cell.angle_beta   90.00
_cell.angle_gamma   90.00
#
_symmetry.space_group_name_H-M   'P 1'
#
loop_
_entity.id
_entity.type
_entity.pdbx_description
1 polymer ?
#
loop_
_entity_poly.entity_id
_entity_poly.type
_entity_poly.pdbx_seq_one_letter_code
_entity_poly.pdbx_strand_id
1 'polypeptide(L)'
;MAINCEWGAFDSGTHEHLPRTKYDLIIDETSNKPGEQAFEKMIAGLYLGEVFRLIVVEMIEEGILFLGQNTYKMEKSYCFDTAFLSLIESDPTEELLTVTGLFTHFFGLDTTISERQFFRRLAELIGTRSARLSACGIAAIVSKMGMVDTGCGVATDGSLYNKYPQFPQRLHEALVDIFGEKGRLIKTYHAEDGSGVGSAIIAAMTKARLAEGKFTHV
;
A
#
# COMPACT_ATOMS: atom_id res chain seq x y z
N MET A 1 -3.74 -22.52 16.44
CA MET A 1 -4.43 -22.59 15.13
C MET A 1 -3.96 -21.40 14.31
N ALA A 2 -3.46 -21.62 13.09
CA ALA A 2 -3.15 -20.52 12.18
C ALA A 2 -4.45 -20.01 11.54
N ILE A 3 -4.59 -18.71 11.35
CA ILE A 3 -5.80 -18.08 10.80
C ILE A 3 -5.39 -17.24 9.60
N ASN A 4 -6.00 -17.50 8.45
CA ASN A 4 -5.97 -16.58 7.33
C ASN A 4 -7.07 -15.54 7.53
N CYS A 5 -6.69 -14.28 7.71
CA CYS A 5 -7.64 -13.23 8.06
C CYS A 5 -8.44 -12.72 6.85
N GLU A 6 -7.87 -12.78 5.65
CA GLU A 6 -8.44 -12.12 4.45
C GLU A 6 -8.93 -10.69 4.74
N TRP A 7 -8.12 -9.93 5.48
CA TRP A 7 -8.52 -8.64 6.06
C TRP A 7 -8.70 -7.51 5.05
N GLY A 8 -8.49 -7.77 3.75
CA GLY A 8 -8.74 -6.81 2.68
C GLY A 8 -10.19 -6.33 2.67
N ALA A 9 -11.11 -7.19 3.14
CA ALA A 9 -12.53 -6.90 3.28
C ALA A 9 -12.89 -6.04 4.52
N PHE A 10 -11.93 -5.70 5.39
CA PHE A 10 -12.21 -4.87 6.57
C PHE A 10 -12.94 -3.57 6.19
N ASP A 11 -13.99 -3.24 6.96
CA ASP A 11 -14.84 -2.06 6.78
C ASP A 11 -15.57 -1.96 5.42
N SER A 12 -15.73 -3.09 4.70
CA SER A 12 -16.50 -3.13 3.44
C SER A 12 -18.02 -3.04 3.66
N GLY A 13 -18.52 -3.47 4.82
CA GLY A 13 -19.97 -3.47 5.10
C GLY A 13 -20.51 -2.13 5.60
N THR A 14 -19.74 -1.44 6.43
CA THR A 14 -20.16 -0.23 7.17
C THR A 14 -19.52 1.05 6.63
N HIS A 15 -18.28 0.98 6.15
CA HIS A 15 -17.50 2.15 5.73
C HIS A 15 -17.42 3.26 6.81
N GLU A 16 -17.30 2.86 8.08
CA GLU A 16 -17.37 3.77 9.24
C GLU A 16 -15.98 4.14 9.79
N HIS A 17 -14.94 3.39 9.44
CA HIS A 17 -13.64 3.50 10.11
C HIS A 17 -12.52 3.95 9.18
N LEU A 18 -12.60 3.61 7.90
CA LEU A 18 -11.60 3.99 6.93
C LEU A 18 -11.79 5.45 6.46
N PRO A 19 -10.71 6.26 6.41
CA PRO A 19 -10.79 7.66 5.99
C PRO A 19 -10.85 7.76 4.46
N ARG A 20 -11.95 7.26 3.88
CA ARG A 20 -12.16 7.22 2.42
C ARG A 20 -12.36 8.64 1.88
N THR A 21 -11.54 9.02 0.91
CA THR A 21 -11.70 10.26 0.15
C THR A 21 -12.65 10.05 -1.03
N LYS A 22 -13.06 11.12 -1.70
CA LYS A 22 -13.81 11.02 -2.97
C LYS A 22 -13.09 10.18 -4.04
N TYR A 23 -11.75 10.18 -4.04
CA TYR A 23 -10.96 9.37 -4.97
C TYR A 23 -11.07 7.87 -4.65
N ASP A 24 -11.07 7.52 -3.36
CA ASP A 24 -11.25 6.13 -2.92
C ASP A 24 -12.69 5.62 -3.20
N LEU A 25 -13.69 6.51 -3.21
CA LEU A 25 -15.05 6.19 -3.64
C LEU A 25 -15.11 5.88 -5.13
N ILE A 26 -14.50 6.72 -5.98
CA ILE A 26 -14.43 6.49 -7.43
C ILE A 26 -13.73 5.16 -7.74
N ILE A 27 -12.60 4.87 -7.08
CA ILE A 27 -11.87 3.60 -7.28
C ILE A 27 -12.76 2.41 -6.92
N ASP A 28 -13.52 2.50 -5.83
CA ASP A 28 -14.40 1.43 -5.40
C ASP A 28 -15.56 1.21 -6.38
N GLU A 29 -16.27 2.27 -6.74
CA GLU A 29 -17.42 2.26 -7.67
C GLU A 29 -17.05 1.74 -9.06
N THR A 30 -15.83 2.03 -9.53
CA THR A 30 -15.33 1.61 -10.85
C THR A 30 -14.54 0.30 -10.82
N SER A 31 -14.39 -0.33 -9.65
CA SER A 31 -13.70 -1.61 -9.52
C SER A 31 -14.55 -2.78 -10.01
N ASN A 32 -13.92 -3.95 -10.18
CA ASN A 32 -14.61 -5.19 -10.52
C ASN A 32 -15.60 -5.66 -9.46
N LYS A 33 -15.47 -5.16 -8.21
CA LYS A 33 -16.29 -5.55 -7.06
C LYS A 33 -16.59 -4.31 -6.20
N PRO A 34 -17.52 -3.45 -6.62
CA PRO A 34 -17.89 -2.26 -5.84
C PRO A 34 -18.43 -2.63 -4.46
N GLY A 35 -18.02 -1.89 -3.44
CA GLY A 35 -18.40 -2.12 -2.04
C GLY A 35 -17.62 -3.24 -1.33
N GLU A 36 -16.80 -4.02 -2.03
CA GLU A 36 -15.95 -5.06 -1.43
C GLU A 36 -14.49 -4.58 -1.29
N GLN A 37 -13.69 -5.29 -0.50
CA GLN A 37 -12.24 -5.08 -0.39
C GLN A 37 -11.84 -3.64 -0.01
N ALA A 38 -12.65 -2.96 0.82
CA ALA A 38 -12.46 -1.54 1.13
C ALA A 38 -11.07 -1.23 1.70
N PHE A 39 -10.57 -2.05 2.61
CA PHE A 39 -9.24 -1.87 3.18
C PHE A 39 -8.13 -2.12 2.15
N GLU A 40 -8.25 -3.20 1.36
CA GLU A 40 -7.27 -3.51 0.31
C GLU A 40 -7.16 -2.39 -0.73
N LYS A 41 -8.29 -1.81 -1.14
CA LYS A 41 -8.34 -0.68 -2.07
C LYS A 41 -7.59 0.55 -1.58
N MET A 42 -7.45 0.71 -0.27
CA MET A 42 -6.74 1.86 0.32
C MET A 42 -5.24 1.63 0.52
N ILE A 43 -4.80 0.37 0.62
CA ILE A 43 -3.41 0.02 0.98
C ILE A 43 -2.63 -0.65 -0.15
N ALA A 44 -3.28 -1.39 -1.04
CA ALA A 44 -2.60 -2.23 -2.02
C ALA A 44 -1.99 -1.40 -3.16
N GLY A 45 -0.83 -1.84 -3.65
CA GLY A 45 -0.07 -1.13 -4.68
C GLY A 45 -0.89 -0.85 -5.94
N LEU A 46 -1.76 -1.79 -6.32
CA LEU A 46 -2.66 -1.71 -7.47
C LEU A 46 -3.43 -0.38 -7.54
N TYR A 47 -3.80 0.20 -6.40
CA TYR A 47 -4.69 1.36 -6.34
C TYR A 47 -3.95 2.68 -6.06
N LEU A 48 -2.71 2.65 -5.57
CA LEU A 48 -1.99 3.87 -5.18
C LEU A 48 -1.75 4.80 -6.39
N GLY A 49 -1.39 4.23 -7.53
CA GLY A 49 -1.23 4.99 -8.78
C GLY A 49 -2.55 5.55 -9.30
N GLU A 50 -3.68 4.88 -9.05
CA GLU A 50 -5.00 5.36 -9.47
C GLU A 50 -5.48 6.51 -8.57
N VAL A 51 -5.21 6.47 -7.27
CA VAL A 51 -5.45 7.62 -6.38
C VAL A 51 -4.66 8.84 -6.86
N PHE A 52 -3.39 8.64 -7.21
CA PHE A 52 -2.54 9.69 -7.77
C PHE A 52 -3.13 10.25 -9.07
N ARG A 53 -3.55 9.37 -9.99
CA ARG A 53 -4.15 9.75 -11.27
C ARG A 53 -5.38 10.63 -11.08
N LEU A 54 -6.32 10.21 -10.23
CA LEU A 54 -7.58 10.92 -10.04
C LEU A 54 -7.36 12.33 -9.50
N ILE A 55 -6.41 12.51 -8.58
CA ILE A 55 -6.03 13.84 -8.05
C ILE A 55 -5.40 14.70 -9.15
N VAL A 56 -4.50 14.13 -9.96
CA VAL A 56 -3.86 14.86 -11.06
C VAL A 56 -4.87 15.26 -12.13
N VAL A 57 -5.79 14.37 -12.50
CA VAL A 57 -6.85 14.65 -13.48
C VAL A 57 -7.76 15.76 -12.99
N GLU A 58 -8.19 15.74 -11.73
CA GLU A 58 -8.98 16.84 -11.15
C GLU A 58 -8.24 18.18 -11.25
N MET A 59 -6.95 18.22 -10.91
CA MET A 59 -6.16 19.45 -11.01
C MET A 59 -5.89 19.91 -12.46
N ILE A 60 -5.91 19.00 -13.43
CA ILE A 60 -5.88 19.34 -14.86
C ILE A 60 -7.20 20.01 -15.26
N GLU A 61 -8.34 19.43 -14.85
CA GLU A 61 -9.67 19.96 -15.13
C GLU A 61 -9.90 21.34 -14.50
N GLU A 62 -9.30 21.59 -13.33
CA GLU A 62 -9.29 22.90 -12.67
C GLU A 62 -8.34 23.91 -13.32
N GLY A 63 -7.56 23.52 -14.34
CA GLY A 63 -6.60 24.39 -15.02
C GLY A 63 -5.38 24.74 -14.18
N ILE A 64 -4.99 23.89 -13.24
CA ILE A 64 -3.83 24.09 -12.36
C ILE A 64 -2.58 23.44 -12.96
N LEU A 65 -2.71 22.24 -13.52
CA LEU A 65 -1.60 21.45 -14.06
C LEU A 65 -1.60 21.42 -15.59
N PHE A 66 -0.41 21.33 -16.18
CA PHE A 66 -0.19 21.09 -17.61
C PHE A 66 -0.91 22.07 -18.55
N LEU A 67 -1.00 23.34 -18.14
CA LEU A 67 -1.69 24.39 -18.90
C LEU A 67 -1.23 24.45 -20.36
N GLY A 68 -2.19 24.32 -21.28
CA GLY A 68 -1.94 24.38 -22.72
C GLY A 68 -1.33 23.11 -23.33
N GLN A 69 -1.20 22.02 -22.58
CA GLN A 69 -0.66 20.74 -23.06
C GLN A 69 -1.77 19.70 -23.28
N ASN A 70 -1.49 18.66 -24.08
CA ASN A 70 -2.43 17.60 -24.38
C ASN A 70 -2.35 16.44 -23.36
N THR A 71 -3.32 16.35 -22.46
CA THR A 71 -3.30 15.46 -21.29
C THR A 71 -4.10 14.15 -21.45
N TYR A 72 -4.69 13.90 -22.61
CA TYR A 72 -5.63 12.78 -22.86
C TYR A 72 -5.15 11.39 -22.40
N LYS A 73 -3.84 11.14 -22.38
CA LYS A 73 -3.27 9.86 -21.93
C LYS A 73 -3.50 9.58 -20.43
N MET A 74 -3.68 10.62 -19.62
CA MET A 74 -3.94 10.50 -18.17
C MET A 74 -5.42 10.25 -17.83
N GLU A 75 -6.32 10.41 -18.81
CA GLU A 75 -7.74 10.07 -18.65
C GLU A 75 -7.94 8.56 -18.53
N LYS A 76 -7.01 7.76 -19.07
CA LYS A 76 -7.05 6.30 -19.01
C LYS A 76 -6.84 5.83 -17.56
N SER A 77 -7.83 5.16 -16.99
CA SER A 77 -7.73 4.51 -15.69
C SER A 77 -6.52 3.58 -15.61
N TYR A 78 -5.86 3.59 -14.45
CA TYR A 78 -4.68 2.78 -14.13
C TYR A 78 -3.49 3.02 -15.07
N CYS A 79 -3.37 4.21 -15.68
CA CYS A 79 -2.20 4.57 -16.48
C CYS A 79 -0.94 4.82 -15.63
N PHE A 80 -1.10 5.08 -14.32
CA PHE A 80 -0.01 5.15 -13.36
C PHE A 80 0.01 3.88 -12.53
N ASP A 81 1.12 3.17 -12.54
CA ASP A 81 1.35 2.07 -11.62
C ASP A 81 2.04 2.55 -10.34
N THR A 82 2.14 1.68 -9.34
CA THR A 82 2.85 1.98 -8.09
C THR A 82 4.33 2.25 -8.32
N ALA A 83 4.94 1.65 -9.35
CA ALA A 83 6.36 1.82 -9.64
C ALA A 83 6.65 3.25 -10.09
N PHE A 84 5.72 3.89 -10.80
CA PHE A 84 5.80 5.30 -11.16
C PHE A 84 5.94 6.19 -9.92
N LEU A 85 5.09 5.96 -8.91
CA LEU A 85 5.16 6.69 -7.64
C LEU A 85 6.48 6.42 -6.89
N SER A 86 6.93 5.16 -6.85
CA SER A 86 8.22 4.80 -6.27
C SER A 86 9.39 5.54 -6.94
N LEU A 87 9.36 5.69 -8.26
CA LEU A 87 10.39 6.40 -9.02
C LEU A 87 10.35 7.91 -8.76
N ILE A 88 9.16 8.50 -8.63
CA ILE A 88 9.00 9.91 -8.23
C ILE A 88 9.65 10.15 -6.86
N GLU A 89 9.32 9.32 -5.85
CA GLU A 89 9.84 9.50 -4.50
C GLU A 89 11.34 9.23 -4.37
N SER A 90 11.87 8.36 -5.24
CA SER A 90 13.29 8.01 -5.26
C SER A 90 14.17 9.01 -6.02
N ASP A 91 13.58 10.06 -6.60
CA ASP A 91 14.35 11.03 -7.38
C ASP A 91 15.40 11.73 -6.48
N PRO A 92 16.71 11.53 -6.77
CA PRO A 92 17.78 12.07 -5.94
C PRO A 92 18.12 13.53 -6.30
N THR A 93 17.53 14.08 -7.36
CA THR A 93 17.90 15.39 -7.90
C THR A 93 17.04 16.51 -7.29
N GLU A 94 17.63 17.69 -7.10
CA GLU A 94 16.88 18.85 -6.60
C GLU A 94 15.84 19.33 -7.62
N GLU A 95 16.17 19.22 -8.92
CA GLU A 95 15.30 19.62 -10.02
C GLU A 95 14.23 18.59 -10.38
N LEU A 96 14.26 17.40 -9.76
CA LEU A 96 13.35 16.28 -10.02
C LEU A 96 13.39 15.80 -11.48
N LEU A 97 14.59 15.61 -12.03
CA LEU A 97 14.82 15.26 -13.44
C LEU A 97 14.26 13.88 -13.81
N THR A 98 14.19 12.95 -12.87
CA THR A 98 13.56 11.64 -13.09
C THR A 98 12.06 11.84 -13.30
N VAL A 99 11.43 12.69 -12.48
CA VAL A 99 10.02 13.06 -12.65
C VAL A 99 9.80 13.70 -14.03
N THR A 100 10.66 14.64 -14.46
CA THR A 100 10.59 15.18 -15.84
C THR A 100 10.63 14.07 -16.88
N GLY A 101 11.63 13.18 -16.82
CA GLY A 101 11.79 12.09 -17.77
C GLY A 101 10.60 11.13 -17.81
N LEU A 102 10.01 10.81 -16.65
CA LEU A 102 8.82 9.96 -16.57
C LEU A 102 7.62 10.58 -17.29
N PHE A 103 7.31 11.85 -16.99
CA PHE A 103 6.17 12.53 -17.60
C PHE A 103 6.37 12.74 -19.12
N THR A 104 7.58 13.10 -19.55
CA THR A 104 7.89 13.25 -20.97
C THR A 104 7.85 11.90 -21.70
N HIS A 105 8.45 10.85 -21.14
CA HIS A 105 8.54 9.55 -21.81
C HIS A 105 7.17 8.86 -21.96
N PHE A 106 6.39 8.78 -20.88
CA PHE A 106 5.13 8.03 -20.88
C PHE A 106 3.95 8.87 -21.40
N PHE A 107 3.93 10.17 -21.08
CA PHE A 107 2.79 11.03 -21.37
C PHE A 107 3.08 12.06 -22.46
N GLY A 108 4.34 12.39 -22.73
CA GLY A 108 4.69 13.45 -23.68
C GLY A 108 4.35 14.84 -23.12
N LEU A 109 4.46 14.99 -21.80
CA LEU A 109 4.18 16.24 -21.11
C LEU A 109 5.47 16.83 -20.54
N ASP A 110 5.58 18.14 -20.65
CA ASP A 110 6.55 18.93 -19.94
C ASP A 110 6.02 19.28 -18.56
N THR A 111 6.92 19.38 -17.59
CA THR A 111 6.58 19.76 -16.21
C THR A 111 7.36 21.00 -15.79
N THR A 112 6.74 21.84 -15.00
CA THR A 112 7.41 22.89 -14.22
C THR A 112 7.98 22.30 -12.92
N ILE A 113 8.91 23.01 -12.28
CA ILE A 113 9.47 22.56 -11.00
C ILE A 113 8.39 22.43 -9.91
N SER A 114 7.42 23.35 -9.87
CA SER A 114 6.34 23.35 -8.90
C SER A 114 5.42 22.13 -9.07
N GLU A 115 5.10 21.75 -10.31
CA GLU A 115 4.33 20.54 -10.60
C GLU A 115 5.07 19.29 -10.14
N ARG A 116 6.39 19.20 -10.39
CA ARG A 116 7.19 18.06 -9.95
C ARG A 116 7.26 17.95 -8.43
N GLN A 117 7.44 19.07 -7.73
CA GLN A 117 7.41 19.11 -6.27
C GLN A 117 6.06 18.68 -5.72
N PHE A 118 4.97 19.12 -6.37
CA PHE A 118 3.62 18.66 -6.06
C PHE A 118 3.47 17.15 -6.25
N PHE A 119 3.90 16.59 -7.39
CA PHE A 119 3.83 15.15 -7.66
C PHE A 119 4.62 14.32 -6.64
N ARG A 120 5.82 14.78 -6.29
CA ARG A 120 6.62 14.15 -5.23
C ARG A 120 5.90 14.16 -3.89
N ARG A 121 5.37 15.32 -3.49
CA ARG A 121 4.64 15.43 -2.23
C ARG A 121 3.38 14.58 -2.21
N LEU A 122 2.68 14.50 -3.35
CA LEU A 122 1.48 13.69 -3.49
C LEU A 122 1.80 12.19 -3.37
N ALA A 123 2.85 11.72 -4.05
CA ALA A 123 3.30 10.33 -3.94
C ALA A 123 3.66 9.98 -2.49
N GLU A 124 4.43 10.84 -1.80
CA GLU A 124 4.78 10.67 -0.38
C GLU A 124 3.55 10.54 0.52
N LEU A 125 2.52 11.37 0.32
CA LEU A 125 1.27 11.32 1.08
C LEU A 125 0.52 10.01 0.86
N ILE A 126 0.41 9.56 -0.39
CA ILE A 126 -0.28 8.32 -0.76
C ILE A 126 0.46 7.11 -0.18
N GLY A 127 1.79 7.04 -0.35
CA GLY A 127 2.63 5.98 0.19
C GLY A 127 2.60 5.94 1.73
N THR A 128 2.65 7.11 2.38
CA THR A 128 2.53 7.23 3.83
C THR A 128 1.16 6.77 4.32
N ARG A 129 0.07 7.18 3.66
CA ARG A 129 -1.29 6.73 3.99
C ARG A 129 -1.39 5.21 3.93
N SER A 130 -0.91 4.60 2.84
CA SER A 130 -0.93 3.14 2.67
C SER A 130 -0.18 2.41 3.79
N ALA A 131 1.04 2.86 4.12
CA ALA A 131 1.84 2.26 5.18
C ALA A 131 1.18 2.40 6.57
N ARG A 132 0.64 3.58 6.89
CA ARG A 132 -0.04 3.84 8.16
C ARG A 132 -1.31 3.02 8.33
N LEU A 133 -2.14 2.92 7.29
CA LEU A 133 -3.33 2.08 7.30
C LEU A 133 -2.96 0.60 7.44
N SER A 134 -1.92 0.13 6.73
CA SER A 134 -1.41 -1.24 6.85
C SER A 134 -0.96 -1.56 8.28
N ALA A 135 -0.33 -0.59 8.97
CA ALA A 135 0.08 -0.73 10.37
C ALA A 135 -1.11 -0.94 11.31
N CYS A 136 -2.30 -0.37 11.02
CA CYS A 136 -3.51 -0.61 11.82
C CYS A 136 -3.92 -2.09 11.84
N GLY A 137 -3.77 -2.80 10.72
CA GLY A 137 -4.02 -4.24 10.66
C GLY A 137 -3.09 -5.01 11.60
N ILE A 138 -1.79 -4.74 11.50
CA ILE A 138 -0.77 -5.35 12.38
C ILE A 138 -1.08 -5.03 13.85
N ALA A 139 -1.34 -3.76 14.15
CA ALA A 139 -1.67 -3.28 15.48
C ALA A 139 -2.90 -3.98 16.08
N ALA A 140 -3.95 -4.18 15.27
CA ALA A 140 -5.15 -4.88 15.71
C ALA A 140 -4.84 -6.34 16.10
N ILE A 141 -4.05 -7.06 15.30
CA ILE A 141 -3.68 -8.45 15.60
C ILE A 141 -2.78 -8.51 16.84
N VAL A 142 -1.74 -7.68 16.92
CA VAL A 142 -0.81 -7.64 18.07
C VAL A 142 -1.56 -7.33 19.37
N SER A 143 -2.49 -6.38 19.33
CA SER A 143 -3.34 -6.04 20.48
C SER A 143 -4.23 -7.20 20.87
N LYS A 144 -4.91 -7.82 19.90
CA LYS A 144 -5.80 -8.97 20.13
C LYS A 144 -5.07 -10.17 20.71
N MET A 145 -3.79 -10.36 20.35
CA MET A 145 -2.94 -11.44 20.85
C MET A 145 -2.29 -11.12 22.20
N GLY A 146 -2.45 -9.91 22.74
CA GLY A 146 -1.82 -9.49 23.99
C GLY A 146 -0.30 -9.34 23.88
N MET A 147 0.22 -9.04 22.69
CA MET A 147 1.66 -9.01 22.39
C MET A 147 2.27 -7.60 22.36
N VAL A 148 1.50 -6.57 22.72
CA VAL A 148 1.97 -5.16 22.69
C VAL A 148 3.15 -4.95 23.63
N ASP A 149 3.10 -5.53 24.83
CA ASP A 149 4.16 -5.37 25.84
C ASP A 149 5.36 -6.30 25.62
N THR A 150 5.13 -7.51 25.12
CA THR A 150 6.21 -8.49 24.88
C THR A 150 6.96 -8.23 23.57
N GLY A 151 6.32 -7.55 22.62
CA GLY A 151 6.79 -7.43 21.25
C GLY A 151 6.57 -8.70 20.44
N CYS A 152 6.78 -8.59 19.13
CA CYS A 152 6.75 -9.71 18.21
C CYS A 152 7.50 -9.39 16.91
N GLY A 153 7.84 -10.45 16.19
CA GLY A 153 8.28 -10.36 14.81
C GLY A 153 7.08 -10.47 13.86
N VAL A 154 7.03 -9.63 12.82
CA VAL A 154 6.01 -9.66 11.77
C VAL A 154 6.70 -9.88 10.43
N ALA A 155 6.63 -11.12 9.95
CA ALA A 155 7.12 -11.47 8.61
C ALA A 155 6.20 -10.82 7.56
N THR A 156 6.77 -9.95 6.73
CA THR A 156 6.05 -9.16 5.73
C THR A 156 6.63 -9.42 4.35
N ASP A 157 5.77 -9.69 3.38
CA ASP A 157 6.15 -9.80 1.96
C ASP A 157 5.21 -8.94 1.11
N GLY A 158 5.66 -8.59 -0.10
CA GLY A 158 4.93 -7.77 -1.05
C GLY A 158 5.80 -6.70 -1.69
N SER A 159 5.51 -6.38 -2.95
CA SER A 159 6.28 -5.39 -3.72
C SER A 159 6.32 -4.01 -3.06
N LEU A 160 5.24 -3.58 -2.40
CA LEU A 160 5.20 -2.34 -1.65
C LEU A 160 6.24 -2.33 -0.52
N TYR A 161 6.17 -3.31 0.39
CA TYR A 161 7.10 -3.38 1.52
C TYR A 161 8.55 -3.52 1.06
N ASN A 162 8.78 -4.29 -0.01
CA ASN A 162 10.13 -4.63 -0.48
C ASN A 162 10.78 -3.54 -1.35
N LYS A 163 9.98 -2.77 -2.11
CA LYS A 163 10.50 -1.90 -3.19
C LYS A 163 10.03 -0.45 -3.09
N TYR A 164 8.94 -0.16 -2.39
CA TYR A 164 8.43 1.20 -2.29
C TYR A 164 9.30 2.01 -1.31
N PRO A 165 9.75 3.23 -1.69
CA PRO A 165 10.66 4.01 -0.86
C PRO A 165 10.12 4.25 0.54
N GLN A 166 10.96 3.99 1.54
CA GLN A 166 10.68 4.23 2.96
C GLN A 166 9.43 3.52 3.51
N PHE A 167 8.84 2.57 2.79
CA PHE A 167 7.60 1.92 3.21
C PHE A 167 7.74 1.16 4.55
N PRO A 168 8.79 0.35 4.77
CA PRO A 168 9.03 -0.28 6.08
C PRO A 168 9.20 0.74 7.21
N GLN A 169 9.89 1.85 6.95
CA GLN A 169 10.12 2.92 7.93
C GLN A 169 8.80 3.58 8.32
N ARG A 170 7.99 4.00 7.34
CA ARG A 170 6.67 4.62 7.56
C ARG A 170 5.72 3.69 8.32
N LEU A 171 5.76 2.39 8.02
CA LEU A 171 4.98 1.38 8.73
C LEU A 171 5.43 1.25 10.18
N HIS A 172 6.74 1.21 10.43
CA HIS A 172 7.28 1.14 11.78
C HIS A 172 6.99 2.41 12.60
N GLU A 173 7.15 3.58 11.99
CA GLU A 173 6.75 4.87 12.59
C GLU A 173 5.27 4.89 12.95
N ALA A 174 4.40 4.36 12.09
CA ALA A 174 2.98 4.24 12.39
C ALA A 174 2.70 3.34 13.61
N LEU A 175 3.41 2.22 13.76
CA LEU A 175 3.28 1.36 14.94
C LEU A 175 3.75 2.06 16.22
N VAL A 176 4.81 2.86 16.14
CA VAL A 176 5.28 3.70 17.25
C VAL A 176 4.27 4.80 17.57
N ASP A 177 3.65 5.43 16.58
CA ASP A 177 2.60 6.42 16.82
C ASP A 177 1.37 5.80 17.50
N ILE A 178 1.02 4.56 17.16
CA ILE A 178 -0.14 3.86 17.75
C ILE A 178 0.13 3.43 19.20
N PHE A 179 1.30 2.85 19.48
CA PHE A 179 1.60 2.21 20.78
C PHE A 179 2.63 2.95 21.65
N GLY A 180 3.11 4.12 21.20
CA GLY A 180 4.26 4.80 21.79
C GLY A 180 5.55 3.96 21.65
N GLU A 181 6.43 4.07 22.65
CA GLU A 181 7.72 3.34 22.67
C GLU A 181 7.55 1.82 22.55
N LYS A 182 6.41 1.26 22.95
CA LYS A 182 6.11 -0.17 22.80
C LYS A 182 6.01 -0.60 21.34
N GLY A 183 5.64 0.30 20.43
CA GLY A 183 5.60 0.02 18.99
C GLY A 183 6.96 -0.40 18.43
N ARG A 184 8.07 0.05 19.05
CA ARG A 184 9.43 -0.37 18.67
C ARG A 184 9.70 -1.86 18.88
N LEU A 185 8.91 -2.51 19.74
CA LEU A 185 9.00 -3.94 20.02
C LEU A 185 8.35 -4.80 18.93
N ILE A 186 7.55 -4.19 18.04
CA ILE A 186 6.93 -4.84 16.90
C ILE A 186 7.84 -4.64 15.70
N LYS A 187 8.57 -5.70 15.32
CA LYS A 187 9.58 -5.63 14.27
C LYS A 187 9.06 -6.29 13.00
N THR A 188 8.86 -5.50 11.96
CA THR A 188 8.58 -6.03 10.62
C THR A 188 9.87 -6.41 9.92
N TYR A 189 9.88 -7.51 9.18
CA TYR A 189 11.02 -7.96 8.40
C TYR A 189 10.55 -8.64 7.12
N HIS A 190 11.44 -8.69 6.12
CA HIS A 190 11.17 -9.41 4.89
C HIS A 190 10.96 -10.90 5.18
N ALA A 191 9.79 -11.41 4.81
CA ALA A 191 9.51 -12.83 4.90
C ALA A 191 10.27 -13.60 3.80
N GLU A 192 10.59 -14.86 4.07
CA GLU A 192 10.98 -15.81 3.03
C GLU A 192 9.77 -16.17 2.15
N ASP A 193 10.01 -16.94 1.09
CA ASP A 193 8.97 -17.43 0.18
C ASP A 193 7.91 -18.27 0.90
N GLY A 194 6.83 -17.61 1.30
CA GLY A 194 5.69 -18.25 1.95
C GLY A 194 4.94 -19.21 1.03
N SER A 195 4.96 -18.98 -0.28
CA SER A 195 4.22 -19.76 -1.27
C SER A 195 4.89 -21.10 -1.59
N GLY A 196 6.22 -21.12 -1.70
CA GLY A 196 7.01 -22.32 -1.91
C GLY A 196 7.46 -22.97 -0.60
N VAL A 197 8.38 -22.32 0.11
CA VAL A 197 8.99 -22.86 1.35
C VAL A 197 7.93 -23.02 2.45
N GLY A 198 7.07 -22.03 2.64
CA GLY A 198 5.98 -22.09 3.64
C GLY A 198 5.03 -23.27 3.41
N SER A 199 4.60 -23.48 2.17
CA SER A 199 3.75 -24.63 1.80
C SER A 199 4.43 -25.97 2.08
N ALA A 200 5.73 -26.10 1.79
CA ALA A 200 6.50 -27.29 2.07
C ALA A 200 6.61 -27.58 3.58
N ILE A 201 6.81 -26.55 4.41
CA ILE A 201 6.84 -26.67 5.88
C ILE A 201 5.47 -27.13 6.41
N ILE A 202 4.37 -26.53 5.94
CA ILE A 202 3.01 -26.94 6.33
C ILE A 202 2.76 -28.40 5.95
N ALA A 203 3.16 -28.82 4.75
CA ALA A 203 3.03 -30.21 4.30
C ALA A 203 3.84 -31.18 5.18
N ALA A 204 5.07 -30.81 5.55
CA ALA A 204 5.93 -31.60 6.43
C ALA A 204 5.33 -31.73 7.84
N MET A 205 4.86 -30.62 8.44
CA MET A 205 4.19 -30.63 9.74
C MET A 205 2.90 -31.46 9.73
N THR A 206 2.13 -31.35 8.65
CA THR A 206 0.90 -32.14 8.46
C THR A 206 1.22 -33.63 8.37
N LYS A 207 2.21 -34.01 7.57
CA LYS A 207 2.67 -35.40 7.45
C LYS A 207 3.14 -35.96 8.79
N ALA A 208 3.91 -35.20 9.56
CA ALA A 208 4.37 -35.61 10.89
C ALA A 208 3.21 -35.87 11.85
N ARG A 209 2.22 -34.96 11.89
CA ARG A 209 1.01 -35.14 12.73
C ARG A 209 0.20 -36.38 12.33
N LEU A 210 0.05 -36.64 11.04
CA LEU A 210 -0.66 -37.82 10.54
C LEU A 210 0.05 -39.12 10.92
N ALA A 211 1.39 -39.15 10.88
CA ALA A 211 2.19 -40.30 11.30
C ALA A 211 2.04 -40.61 12.81
N GLU A 212 1.78 -39.60 13.63
CA GLU A 212 1.47 -39.73 15.06
C GLU A 212 -0.01 -40.07 15.35
N GLY A 213 -0.84 -40.25 14.32
CA GLY A 213 -2.28 -40.50 14.47
C GLY A 213 -3.08 -39.29 14.99
N LYS A 214 -2.51 -38.07 14.92
CA LYS A 214 -3.15 -36.83 15.37
C LYS A 214 -3.93 -36.18 14.23
N PHE A 215 -5.14 -36.67 13.99
CA PHE A 215 -6.05 -36.12 12.98
C PHE A 215 -6.71 -34.82 13.46
N THR A 216 -6.84 -33.84 12.57
CA THR A 216 -7.68 -32.67 12.81
C THR A 216 -9.12 -33.03 12.47
N HIS A 217 -10.04 -32.84 13.40
CA HIS A 217 -11.46 -32.76 13.06
C HIS A 217 -11.63 -31.43 12.33
N VAL A 218 -11.99 -31.49 11.05
CA VAL A 218 -12.46 -30.33 10.28
C VAL A 218 -13.97 -30.28 10.45
#